data_AF-A0A317EPC7-F1
#
_entry.id   AF-A0A317EPC7-F1
#
_cell.length_a   1.000
_cell.length_b   1.000
_cell.length_c   1.000
_cell.angle_alpha   90.00
_cell.angle_beta   90.00
_cell.angle_gamma   90.00
#
_symmetry.space_group_name_H-M   'P 1'
#
loop_
_entity.id
_entity.type
_entity.pdbx_description
1 polymer ?
#
loop_
_entity_poly.entity_id
_entity_poly.type
_entity_poly.pdbx_seq_one_letter_code
_entity_poly.pdbx_strand_id
1 'polypeptide(L)'
;MIDVKLDIKAIPVPLRYQPIYKIVMLLAVLRFGCSKPYAATFLKLHLFMWALRSIENQKILTDIKNKTRHSIVPWVFEPALDQVITLSVINGFCSRTVRGADLQIEIKEKGQDFLTKLEALGLFADDISRVKEIGIVPQNVIAAVNKKWELY
;
A
#
# COMPACT_ATOMS: atom_id res chain seq x y z
N MET A 1 -24.37 -32.83 -31.55
CA MET A 1 -24.67 -31.87 -30.46
C MET A 1 -23.53 -31.99 -29.46
N ILE A 2 -22.71 -30.95 -29.30
CA ILE A 2 -21.55 -31.00 -28.40
C ILE A 2 -22.06 -30.74 -26.98
N ASP A 3 -21.86 -31.71 -26.09
CA ASP A 3 -22.25 -31.61 -24.69
C ASP A 3 -21.14 -30.89 -23.91
N VAL A 4 -21.35 -29.60 -23.60
CA VAL A 4 -20.37 -28.78 -22.86
C VAL A 4 -20.69 -28.89 -21.37
N LYS A 5 -19.92 -29.71 -20.66
CA LYS A 5 -19.93 -29.76 -19.19
C LYS A 5 -18.97 -28.72 -18.63
N LEU A 6 -19.52 -27.64 -18.07
CA LEU A 6 -18.74 -26.64 -17.33
C LEU A 6 -18.36 -27.21 -15.97
N ASP A 7 -17.08 -27.57 -15.80
CA ASP A 7 -16.50 -27.94 -14.51
C ASP A 7 -16.20 -26.66 -13.72
N ILE A 8 -17.17 -26.20 -12.91
CA ILE A 8 -17.06 -25.00 -12.08
C ILE A 8 -16.19 -25.32 -10.86
N LYS A 9 -14.88 -25.47 -11.07
CA LYS A 9 -13.93 -25.50 -9.96
C LYS A 9 -13.75 -24.09 -9.40
N ALA A 10 -13.70 -23.98 -8.08
CA ALA A 10 -13.38 -22.71 -7.42
C ALA A 10 -12.02 -22.21 -7.94
N ILE A 11 -12.01 -21.05 -8.58
CA ILE A 11 -10.77 -20.42 -9.04
C ILE A 11 -10.05 -19.90 -7.79
N PRO A 12 -8.83 -20.37 -7.50
CA PRO A 12 -8.08 -19.84 -6.38
C PRO A 12 -7.77 -18.37 -6.66
N VAL A 13 -8.33 -17.47 -5.87
CA VAL A 13 -8.07 -16.03 -5.98
C VAL A 13 -6.78 -15.72 -5.20
N PRO A 14 -5.72 -15.24 -5.86
CA PRO A 14 -4.48 -14.92 -5.17
C PRO A 14 -4.71 -13.92 -4.04
N LEU A 15 -4.01 -14.09 -2.92
CA LEU A 15 -4.18 -13.28 -1.70
C LEU A 15 -4.12 -11.76 -1.97
N ARG A 16 -3.27 -11.35 -2.91
CA ARG A 16 -3.11 -9.96 -3.36
C ARG A 16 -4.38 -9.33 -3.94
N TYR A 17 -5.37 -10.11 -4.35
CA TYR A 17 -6.67 -9.62 -4.82
C TYR A 17 -7.71 -9.56 -3.71
N GLN A 18 -7.44 -10.15 -2.55
CA GLN A 18 -8.38 -10.13 -1.44
C GLN A 18 -8.42 -8.74 -0.79
N PRO A 19 -9.61 -8.16 -0.57
CA PRO A 19 -9.74 -6.82 0.04
C PRO A 19 -9.08 -6.74 1.41
N ILE A 20 -9.19 -7.79 2.23
CA ILE A 20 -8.63 -7.80 3.59
C ILE A 20 -7.11 -7.64 3.56
N TYR A 21 -6.42 -8.37 2.68
CA TYR A 21 -4.97 -8.24 2.50
C TYR A 21 -4.59 -6.80 2.17
N LYS A 22 -5.31 -6.16 1.24
CA LYS A 22 -5.02 -4.77 0.84
C LYS A 22 -5.32 -3.76 1.96
N ILE A 23 -6.34 -4.00 2.78
CA ILE A 23 -6.59 -3.20 3.99
C ILE A 23 -5.42 -3.32 4.96
N VAL A 24 -4.94 -4.55 5.23
CA VAL A 24 -3.77 -4.75 6.10
C VAL A 24 -2.54 -4.02 5.55
N MET A 25 -2.29 -4.12 4.25
CA MET A 25 -1.17 -3.41 3.61
C MET A 25 -1.34 -1.88 3.68
N LEU A 26 -2.55 -1.36 3.50
CA LEU A 26 -2.84 0.07 3.67
C LEU A 26 -2.50 0.53 5.10
N LEU A 27 -2.95 -0.21 6.10
CA LEU A 27 -2.70 0.11 7.51
C LEU A 27 -1.20 0.02 7.85
N ALA A 28 -0.50 -1.00 7.34
CA ALA A 28 0.94 -1.14 7.51
C ALA A 28 1.70 0.04 6.88
N VAL A 29 1.34 0.45 5.65
CA VAL A 29 1.95 1.59 4.96
C VAL A 29 1.73 2.89 5.72
N LEU A 30 0.52 3.11 6.25
CA LEU A 30 0.24 4.28 7.09
C LEU A 30 1.06 4.24 8.39
N ARG A 31 1.13 3.09 9.05
CA ARG A 31 1.78 2.94 10.36
C ARG A 31 3.30 3.00 10.32
N PHE A 32 3.91 2.37 9.34
CA PHE A 32 5.38 2.18 9.25
C PHE A 32 6.01 2.98 8.11
N GLY A 33 5.25 3.29 7.06
CA GLY A 33 5.70 4.09 5.92
C GLY A 33 5.57 5.60 6.12
N CYS A 34 4.91 6.06 7.20
CA CYS A 34 4.64 7.47 7.45
C CYS A 34 5.04 7.91 8.86
N SER A 35 5.45 9.17 8.99
CA SER A 35 5.59 9.83 10.29
C SER A 35 4.21 10.12 10.89
N LYS A 36 4.16 10.32 12.22
CA LYS A 36 2.96 10.81 12.90
C LYS A 36 2.43 12.08 12.21
N PRO A 37 1.11 12.23 11.99
CA PRO A 37 0.00 11.44 12.53
C PRO A 37 -0.34 10.15 11.76
N TYR A 38 0.61 9.57 11.00
CA TYR A 38 0.41 8.37 10.18
C TYR A 38 -0.58 8.60 9.04
N ALA A 39 -0.30 9.69 8.30
CA ALA A 39 -1.10 10.13 7.15
C ALA A 39 -0.29 10.12 5.84
N ALA A 40 -0.97 9.79 4.75
CA ALA A 40 -0.39 9.71 3.40
C ALA A 40 -1.31 10.30 2.34
N THR A 41 -0.69 10.89 1.31
CA THR A 41 -1.36 11.21 0.04
C THR A 41 -1.68 9.96 -0.75
N PHE A 42 -2.66 10.08 -1.64
CA PHE A 42 -3.01 9.02 -2.60
C PHE A 42 -1.80 8.55 -3.43
N LEU A 43 -0.98 9.49 -3.91
CA LEU A 43 0.25 9.20 -4.64
C LEU A 43 1.21 8.32 -3.82
N LYS A 44 1.44 8.69 -2.55
CA LYS A 44 2.32 7.92 -1.67
C LYS A 44 1.80 6.51 -1.46
N LEU A 45 0.50 6.37 -1.18
CA LEU A 45 -0.12 5.06 -0.98
C LEU A 45 0.02 4.17 -2.22
N HIS A 46 -0.24 4.71 -3.41
CA HIS A 46 -0.07 3.99 -4.66
C HIS A 46 1.38 3.52 -4.88
N LEU A 47 2.35 4.38 -4.58
CA LEU A 47 3.77 4.04 -4.74
C LEU A 47 4.22 2.95 -3.79
N PHE A 48 3.76 2.97 -2.53
CA PHE A 48 3.99 1.85 -1.63
C PHE A 48 3.33 0.57 -2.14
N MET A 49 2.08 0.62 -2.58
CA MET A 49 1.39 -0.55 -3.14
C MET A 49 2.10 -1.11 -4.37
N TRP A 50 2.65 -0.26 -5.24
CA TRP A 50 3.49 -0.65 -6.37
C TRP A 50 4.83 -1.26 -5.92
N ALA A 51 5.49 -0.64 -4.95
CA ALA A 51 6.77 -1.10 -4.39
C ALA A 51 6.64 -2.53 -3.80
N LEU A 52 5.51 -2.83 -3.16
CA LEU A 52 5.28 -4.14 -2.56
C LEU A 52 4.99 -5.26 -3.58
N ARG A 53 4.82 -4.96 -4.88
CA ARG A 53 4.52 -5.98 -5.89
C ARG A 53 5.72 -6.88 -6.25
N SER A 54 6.95 -6.39 -6.07
CA SER A 54 8.16 -7.16 -6.33
C SER A 54 9.34 -6.68 -5.48
N ILE A 55 10.40 -7.48 -5.41
CA ILE A 55 11.62 -7.13 -4.65
C ILE A 55 12.36 -5.97 -5.33
N GLU A 56 12.32 -5.93 -6.67
CA GLU A 56 12.94 -4.89 -7.47
C GLU A 56 12.27 -3.53 -7.23
N ASN A 57 10.93 -3.49 -7.22
CA ASN A 57 10.20 -2.24 -6.95
C ASN A 57 10.40 -1.78 -5.50
N GLN A 58 10.43 -2.73 -4.55
CA GLN A 58 10.74 -2.43 -3.15
C GLN A 58 12.14 -1.81 -3.03
N LYS A 59 13.14 -2.39 -3.71
CA LYS A 59 14.50 -1.87 -3.72
C LYS A 59 14.54 -0.42 -4.21
N ILE A 60 13.84 -0.09 -5.30
CA ILE A 60 13.77 1.28 -5.82
C ILE A 60 13.26 2.26 -4.76
N LEU A 61 12.18 1.92 -4.05
CA LEU A 61 11.63 2.81 -3.02
C LEU A 61 12.55 2.92 -1.80
N THR A 62 13.23 1.84 -1.43
CA THR A 62 14.25 1.83 -0.37
C THR A 62 15.48 2.66 -0.75
N ASP A 63 15.95 2.60 -2.00
CA ASP A 63 17.06 3.42 -2.50
C ASP A 63 16.69 4.91 -2.52
N ILE A 64 15.45 5.24 -2.89
CA ILE A 64 14.91 6.61 -2.79
C ILE A 64 14.91 7.10 -1.34
N LYS A 65 14.44 6.27 -0.40
CA LYS A 65 14.50 6.60 1.03
C LYS A 65 15.93 6.87 1.50
N ASN A 66 16.85 6.00 1.10
CA ASN A 66 18.25 6.06 1.49
C ASN A 66 19.03 7.16 0.74
N LYS A 67 18.36 7.90 -0.15
CA LYS A 67 18.93 8.96 -0.99
C LYS A 67 20.03 8.45 -1.95
N THR A 68 20.05 7.15 -2.23
CA THR A 68 20.95 6.54 -3.22
C THR A 68 20.34 6.55 -4.63
N ARG A 69 19.06 6.89 -4.75
CA ARG A 69 18.35 7.10 -6.01
C ARG A 69 17.50 8.36 -5.97
N HIS A 70 17.43 9.10 -7.07
CA HIS A 70 16.71 10.39 -7.18
C HIS A 70 15.64 10.42 -8.27
N SER A 71 15.36 9.28 -8.89
CA SER A 71 14.36 9.08 -9.92
C SER A 71 13.52 7.84 -9.60
N ILE A 72 12.32 7.78 -10.15
CA ILE A 72 11.53 6.54 -10.13
C ILE A 72 11.47 5.96 -11.55
N VAL A 73 11.19 4.67 -11.66
CA VAL A 73 10.85 4.05 -12.94
C VAL A 73 9.36 4.26 -13.23
N PRO A 74 8.91 4.13 -14.49
CA PRO A 74 7.48 4.10 -14.79
C PRO A 74 6.76 3.06 -13.92
N TRP A 75 5.73 3.50 -13.21
CA TRP A 75 4.99 2.68 -12.27
C TRP A 75 3.50 2.73 -12.58
N VAL A 76 2.76 1.78 -12.03
CA VAL A 76 1.33 1.59 -12.31
C VAL A 76 0.50 1.75 -11.05
N PHE A 77 -0.66 2.37 -11.20
CA PHE A 77 -1.62 2.53 -10.11
C PHE A 77 -2.06 1.18 -9.52
N GLU A 78 -2.52 1.24 -8.27
CA GLU A 78 -3.21 0.14 -7.60
C GLU A 78 -4.72 0.31 -7.82
N PRO A 79 -5.35 -0.44 -8.74
CA PRO A 79 -6.72 -0.16 -9.16
C PRO A 79 -7.74 -0.28 -8.03
N ALA A 80 -7.49 -1.13 -7.03
CA ALA A 80 -8.40 -1.32 -5.92
C ALA A 80 -8.20 -0.31 -4.77
N LEU A 81 -7.23 0.60 -4.85
CA LEU A 81 -6.85 1.42 -3.69
C LEU A 81 -8.01 2.29 -3.19
N ASP A 82 -8.79 2.88 -4.08
CA ASP A 82 -9.94 3.72 -3.70
C ASP A 82 -11.02 2.90 -2.95
N GLN A 83 -11.31 1.70 -3.42
CA GLN A 83 -12.24 0.77 -2.77
C GLN A 83 -11.72 0.32 -1.40
N VAL A 84 -10.43 0.02 -1.29
CA VAL A 84 -9.76 -0.38 -0.04
C VAL A 84 -9.80 0.75 0.99
N ILE A 85 -9.53 1.98 0.57
CA ILE A 85 -9.62 3.16 1.43
C ILE A 85 -11.06 3.37 1.88
N THR A 86 -12.02 3.28 0.95
CA THR A 86 -13.44 3.45 1.25
C THR A 86 -13.91 2.41 2.28
N LEU A 87 -13.58 1.13 2.10
CA LEU A 87 -13.86 0.08 3.06
C LEU A 87 -13.19 0.34 4.42
N SER A 88 -11.95 0.83 4.43
CA SER A 88 -11.22 1.15 5.66
C SER A 88 -11.84 2.32 6.42
N VAL A 89 -12.37 3.31 5.70
CA VAL A 89 -13.10 4.45 6.28
C VAL A 89 -14.45 4.01 6.85
N ILE A 90 -15.23 3.22 6.10
CA ILE A 90 -16.53 2.68 6.55
C ILE A 90 -16.35 1.84 7.81
N ASN A 91 -15.30 1.02 7.89
CA ASN A 91 -15.01 0.20 9.05
C ASN A 91 -14.35 0.97 10.20
N GLY A 92 -14.08 2.27 10.05
CA GLY A 92 -13.49 3.13 11.08
C GLY A 92 -12.00 2.90 11.32
N PHE A 93 -11.30 2.20 10.43
CA PHE A 93 -9.85 2.01 10.51
C PHE A 93 -9.07 3.24 10.05
N CYS A 94 -9.63 4.02 9.13
CA CYS A 94 -9.02 5.23 8.60
C CYS A 94 -9.97 6.43 8.66
N SER A 95 -9.41 7.63 8.55
CA SER A 95 -10.12 8.84 8.14
C SER A 95 -9.64 9.28 6.76
N ARG A 96 -10.52 9.99 6.06
CA ARG A 96 -10.24 10.64 4.78
C ARG A 96 -10.45 12.13 4.97
N THR A 97 -9.43 12.94 4.72
CA THR A 97 -9.49 14.40 4.81
C THR A 97 -8.91 15.02 3.54
N VAL A 98 -9.35 16.23 3.22
CA VAL A 98 -8.77 17.03 2.12
C VAL A 98 -7.90 18.10 2.76
N ARG A 99 -6.64 18.21 2.32
CA ARG A 99 -5.73 19.29 2.72
C ARG A 99 -5.18 19.96 1.46
N GLY A 100 -5.62 21.19 1.20
CA GLY A 100 -5.34 21.86 -0.07
C GLY A 100 -5.99 21.10 -1.23
N ALA A 101 -5.19 20.73 -2.23
CA ALA A 101 -5.65 19.94 -3.38
C ALA A 101 -5.49 18.42 -3.18
N ASP A 102 -4.89 17.98 -2.08
CA ASP A 102 -4.53 16.58 -1.88
C ASP A 102 -5.48 15.85 -0.93
N LEU A 103 -5.81 14.62 -1.31
CA LEU A 103 -6.48 13.67 -0.44
C LEU A 103 -5.49 13.04 0.54
N GLN A 104 -5.78 13.16 1.83
CA GLN A 104 -5.00 12.59 2.93
C GLN A 104 -5.78 11.48 3.60
N ILE A 105 -5.16 10.31 3.70
CA ILE A 105 -5.68 9.16 4.44
C ILE A 105 -4.85 9.00 5.70
N GLU A 106 -5.50 8.89 6.84
CA GLU A 106 -4.87 8.77 8.15
C GLU A 106 -5.42 7.54 8.88
N ILE A 107 -4.55 6.78 9.54
CA ILE A 107 -4.97 5.62 10.35
C ILE A 107 -5.56 6.08 11.69
N LYS A 108 -6.71 5.53 12.07
CA LYS A 108 -7.35 5.76 13.37
C LYS A 108 -6.84 4.76 14.41
N GLU A 109 -7.13 5.03 15.69
CA GLU A 109 -6.82 4.12 16.80
C GLU A 109 -7.31 2.69 16.55
N LYS A 110 -8.58 2.51 16.15
CA LYS A 110 -9.14 1.20 15.78
C LYS A 110 -8.32 0.48 14.70
N GLY A 111 -7.77 1.21 13.73
CA GLY A 111 -6.92 0.65 12.68
C GLY A 111 -5.55 0.22 13.20
N GLN A 112 -4.98 0.99 14.12
CA GLN A 112 -3.72 0.65 14.79
C GLN A 112 -3.89 -0.58 15.68
N ASP A 113 -4.98 -0.67 16.45
CA ASP A 113 -5.30 -1.83 17.29
C ASP A 113 -5.49 -3.09 16.45
N PHE A 114 -6.20 -2.96 15.33
CA PHE A 114 -6.41 -4.07 14.40
C PHE A 114 -5.08 -4.58 13.84
N LEU A 115 -4.20 -3.68 13.38
CA LEU A 115 -2.87 -4.05 12.88
C LEU A 115 -2.02 -4.71 13.98
N THR A 116 -2.05 -4.17 15.20
CA THR A 116 -1.31 -4.72 16.35
C THR A 116 -1.75 -6.15 16.68
N LYS A 117 -3.07 -6.44 16.62
CA LYS A 117 -3.60 -7.79 16.80
C LYS A 117 -3.15 -8.75 15.71
N LEU A 118 -3.09 -8.30 14.45
CA LEU A 118 -2.59 -9.13 13.35
C LEU A 118 -1.10 -9.47 13.52
N GLU A 119 -0.30 -8.49 13.94
CA GLU A 119 1.12 -8.70 14.25
C GLU A 119 1.31 -9.71 15.38
N ALA A 120 0.52 -9.60 16.45
CA ALA A 120 0.55 -10.56 17.56
C ALA A 120 0.17 -12.00 17.15
N LEU A 121 -0.67 -12.15 16.13
CA LEU A 121 -1.06 -13.44 15.55
C LEU A 121 -0.09 -13.94 14.47
N GLY A 122 0.94 -13.16 14.10
CA GLY A 122 1.87 -13.52 13.03
C GLY A 122 1.25 -13.52 11.63
N LEU A 123 0.09 -12.87 11.44
CA LEU A 123 -0.59 -12.82 10.15
C LEU A 123 0.05 -11.77 9.24
N PHE A 124 0.32 -12.13 7.98
CA PHE A 124 0.95 -11.27 6.97
C PHE A 124 2.34 -10.77 7.39
N ALA A 125 3.06 -11.51 8.22
CA ALA A 125 4.33 -11.09 8.82
C ALA A 125 5.37 -10.67 7.76
N ASP A 126 5.51 -11.45 6.68
CA ASP A 126 6.46 -11.18 5.60
C ASP A 126 6.13 -9.91 4.82
N ASP A 127 4.84 -9.64 4.56
CA ASP A 127 4.46 -8.43 3.82
C ASP A 127 4.55 -7.19 4.72
N ILE A 128 4.21 -7.31 6.00
CA ILE A 128 4.38 -6.24 6.99
C ILE A 128 5.88 -5.93 7.19
N SER A 129 6.75 -6.95 7.24
CA SER A 129 8.19 -6.75 7.37
C SER A 129 8.75 -5.99 6.16
N ARG A 130 8.32 -6.30 4.94
CA ARG A 130 8.69 -5.53 3.74
C ARG A 130 8.30 -4.06 3.81
N VAL A 131 7.14 -3.74 4.38
CA VAL A 131 6.76 -2.33 4.62
C VAL A 131 7.68 -1.68 5.66
N LYS A 132 8.05 -2.40 6.73
CA LYS A 132 8.98 -1.91 7.76
C LYS A 132 10.39 -1.69 7.22
N GLU A 133 10.86 -2.57 6.33
CA GLU A 133 12.15 -2.46 5.64
C GLU A 133 12.21 -1.18 4.79
N ILE A 134 11.16 -0.91 4.00
CA ILE A 134 11.02 0.38 3.32
C ILE A 134 11.00 1.48 4.38
N GLY A 135 10.11 1.42 5.37
CA GLY A 135 10.01 2.41 6.43
C GLY A 135 9.56 3.79 5.95
N ILE A 136 9.85 4.83 6.73
CA ILE A 136 9.29 6.17 6.50
C ILE A 136 9.91 6.82 5.25
N VAL A 137 9.06 7.17 4.28
CA VAL A 137 9.44 7.98 3.12
C VAL A 137 8.66 9.31 3.13
N PRO A 138 9.33 10.47 3.22
CA PRO A 138 8.64 11.77 3.24
C PRO A 138 7.81 12.02 1.96
N GLN A 139 6.63 12.64 2.10
CA GLN A 139 5.72 12.88 0.97
C GLN A 139 6.36 13.80 -0.10
N ASN A 140 7.15 14.79 0.32
CA ASN A 140 7.87 15.68 -0.59
C ASN A 140 8.96 14.96 -1.39
N VAL A 141 9.64 13.97 -0.80
CA VAL A 141 10.61 13.13 -1.52
C VAL A 141 9.91 12.35 -2.61
N ILE A 142 8.78 11.71 -2.28
CA ILE A 142 7.94 11.00 -3.26
C ILE A 142 7.48 11.92 -4.39
N ALA A 143 6.97 13.11 -4.07
CA ALA A 143 6.51 14.07 -5.07
C ALA A 143 7.67 14.57 -5.96
N ALA A 144 8.88 14.70 -5.42
CA ALA A 144 10.05 15.13 -6.18
C ALA A 144 10.54 14.06 -7.16
N VAL A 145 10.71 12.81 -6.70
CA VAL A 145 11.18 11.72 -7.57
C VAL A 145 10.13 11.31 -8.60
N ASN A 146 8.84 11.45 -8.30
CA ASN A 146 7.79 11.12 -9.26
C ASN A 146 7.71 12.09 -10.45
N LYS A 147 8.36 13.26 -10.38
CA LYS A 147 8.49 14.21 -11.50
C LYS A 147 9.61 13.82 -12.48
N LYS A 148 10.46 12.85 -12.11
CA LYS A 148 11.63 12.43 -12.89
C LYS A 148 11.57 10.93 -13.11
N TRP A 149 11.26 10.52 -14.33
CA TRP A 149 11.27 9.11 -14.70
C TRP A 149 12.54 8.76 -15.46
N GLU A 150 13.23 7.73 -15.00
CA GLU A 150 14.39 7.15 -15.68
C GLU A 150 14.12 5.67 -15.90
N LEU A 151 14.34 5.20 -17.12
CA LEU A 151 14.19 3.79 -17.49
C LEU A 151 15.40 2.94 -17.04
N TYR A 152 16.50 3.60 -16.64
CA TYR A 152 17.77 3.04 -16.22
C TYR A 152 18.41 3.98 -15.20
#